data_AF-A0A3S1MCV3-F1
#
_entry.id   AF-A0A3S1MCV3-F1
#
_cell.length_a   1.000
_cell.length_b   1.000
_cell.length_c   1.000
_cell.angle_alpha   90.00
_cell.angle_beta   90.00
_cell.angle_gamma   90.00
#
_symmetry.space_group_name_H-M   'P 1'
#
loop_
_entity.id
_entity.type
_entity.pdbx_description
1 polymer ?
#
loop_
_entity_poly.entity_id
_entity_poly.type
_entity_poly.pdbx_seq_one_letter_code
_entity_poly.pdbx_strand_id
1 'polypeptide(L)'
;VRPNGTPESFEIVAGRRRYFAAKSLAEERGEGDPLPCAIMEDGDDAAALEASLIENIARLDPDEVSQWETFSRLIKEGRSIAEIAATFGITELQVKRSLALGELLPKIREAYRGEEIDAETARYLTMASKAQQKDWLALYADPEQYAPRGYQLKQWLFGGQSISIKVALFAIEDYPGMVVSDLFGEDSYFADADVFWLKQNEAIAARR
;
A
#
# COMPACT_ATOMS: atom_id res chain seq x y z
N VAL A 1 13.93 -21.24 -18.18
CA VAL A 1 13.54 -21.33 -19.61
C VAL A 1 12.53 -22.45 -19.75
N ARG A 2 11.73 -22.48 -20.82
CA ARG A 2 10.77 -23.57 -21.05
C ARG A 2 10.84 -24.09 -22.49
N PRO A 3 10.44 -25.35 -22.75
CA PRO A 3 10.32 -25.86 -24.11
C PRO A 3 9.38 -24.95 -24.93
N ASN A 4 9.74 -24.65 -26.18
CA ASN A 4 8.93 -23.79 -27.06
C ASN A 4 8.32 -24.55 -28.25
N GLY A 5 8.18 -25.87 -28.11
CA GLY A 5 7.70 -26.76 -29.17
C GLY A 5 8.79 -27.22 -30.15
N THR A 6 10.05 -26.83 -29.94
CA THR A 6 11.20 -27.36 -30.70
C THR A 6 12.22 -28.04 -29.76
N PRO A 7 12.89 -29.12 -30.19
CA PRO A 7 13.92 -29.78 -29.36
C PRO A 7 15.19 -28.96 -29.19
N GLU A 8 15.41 -27.99 -30.08
CA GLU A 8 16.68 -27.27 -30.24
C GLU A 8 16.67 -25.88 -29.57
N SER A 9 15.52 -25.40 -29.09
CA SER A 9 15.42 -24.08 -28.50
C SER A 9 14.42 -24.01 -27.36
N PHE A 10 14.61 -23.00 -26.51
CA PHE A 10 13.78 -22.74 -25.34
C PHE A 10 13.31 -21.28 -25.35
N GLU A 11 12.16 -21.03 -24.75
CA GLU A 11 11.68 -19.68 -24.49
C GLU A 11 12.22 -19.18 -23.14
N ILE A 12 12.59 -17.89 -23.11
CA ILE A 12 13.05 -17.22 -21.89
C ILE A 12 11.84 -16.76 -21.08
N VAL A 13 11.60 -17.44 -19.96
CA VAL A 13 10.53 -17.12 -18.99
C VAL A 13 10.98 -16.01 -18.03
N ALA A 14 12.21 -16.08 -17.52
CA ALA A 14 12.79 -15.20 -16.52
C ALA A 14 14.27 -14.95 -16.80
N GLY A 15 14.83 -13.83 -16.32
CA GLY A 15 16.26 -13.51 -16.50
C GLY A 15 16.63 -12.79 -17.80
N ARG A 16 15.67 -12.09 -18.44
CA ARG A 16 15.86 -11.38 -19.72
C ARG A 16 17.10 -10.47 -19.74
N ARG A 17 17.36 -9.72 -18.66
CA ARG A 17 18.55 -8.84 -18.56
C ARG A 17 19.87 -9.60 -18.58
N ARG A 18 19.96 -10.73 -17.87
CA ARG A 18 21.15 -11.59 -17.88
C ARG A 18 21.38 -12.18 -19.26
N TYR A 19 20.32 -12.61 -19.93
CA TYR A 19 20.41 -13.08 -21.31
C TYR A 19 20.94 -11.99 -22.25
N PHE A 20 20.39 -10.78 -22.20
CA PHE A 20 20.89 -9.70 -23.07
C PHE A 20 22.32 -9.29 -22.75
N ALA A 21 22.71 -9.25 -21.47
CA ALA A 21 24.10 -8.98 -21.09
C ALA A 21 25.06 -10.05 -21.63
N ALA A 22 24.72 -11.33 -21.48
CA ALA A 22 25.50 -12.43 -22.02
C ALA A 22 25.54 -12.42 -23.55
N LYS A 23 24.43 -12.06 -24.20
CA LYS A 23 24.37 -11.92 -25.67
C LYS A 23 25.29 -10.80 -26.16
N SER A 24 25.27 -9.63 -25.51
CA SER A 24 26.17 -8.53 -25.85
C SER A 24 27.64 -8.92 -25.67
N LEU A 25 27.98 -9.61 -24.58
CA LEU A 25 29.34 -10.15 -24.36
C LEU A 25 29.75 -11.14 -25.45
N ALA A 26 28.83 -12.00 -25.89
CA ALA A 26 29.09 -12.96 -26.96
C ALA A 26 29.29 -12.28 -28.33
N GLU A 27 28.50 -11.24 -28.62
CA GLU A 27 28.66 -10.41 -29.82
C GLU A 27 30.01 -9.67 -29.83
N GLU A 28 30.46 -9.16 -28.68
CA GLU A 28 31.75 -8.49 -28.54
C GLU A 28 32.95 -9.44 -28.67
N ARG A 29 32.84 -10.65 -28.13
CA ARG A 29 33.92 -11.66 -28.13
C ARG A 29 33.92 -12.55 -29.37
N GLY A 30 32.83 -12.57 -30.13
CA GLY A 30 32.61 -13.48 -31.26
C GLY A 30 32.23 -14.91 -30.83
N GLU A 31 32.20 -15.20 -29.53
CA GLU A 31 31.80 -16.48 -28.95
C GLU A 31 31.09 -16.26 -27.61
N GLY A 32 30.13 -17.13 -27.27
CA GLY A 32 29.36 -17.04 -26.04
C GLY A 32 29.51 -18.29 -25.17
N ASP A 33 29.67 -18.09 -23.87
CA ASP A 33 29.72 -19.19 -22.91
C ASP A 33 28.31 -19.78 -22.64
N PRO A 34 28.21 -21.10 -22.37
CA PRO A 34 26.95 -21.72 -21.97
C PRO A 34 26.41 -21.08 -20.68
N LEU A 35 25.16 -20.61 -20.72
CA LEU A 35 24.49 -20.10 -19.54
C LEU A 35 23.79 -21.23 -18.78
N PRO A 36 23.98 -21.35 -17.45
CA PRO A 36 23.21 -22.29 -16.64
C PRO A 36 21.73 -21.89 -16.68
N CYS A 37 20.90 -22.76 -17.24
CA CYS A 37 19.47 -22.54 -17.38
C CYS A 37 18.69 -23.63 -16.63
N ALA A 38 17.77 -23.23 -15.76
CA ALA A 38 16.76 -24.13 -15.23
C ALA A 38 15.64 -24.32 -16.28
N ILE A 39 15.31 -25.57 -16.59
CA ILE A 39 14.23 -25.94 -17.53
C ILE A 39 12.98 -26.25 -16.70
N MET A 40 11.86 -25.62 -17.05
CA MET A 40 10.56 -25.81 -16.38
C MET A 40 9.73 -26.88 -17.11
N GLU A 41 8.96 -27.68 -16.35
CA GLU A 41 8.09 -28.75 -16.88
C GLU A 41 6.72 -28.22 -17.35
N ASP A 42 6.08 -28.95 -18.28
CA ASP A 42 4.75 -28.63 -18.81
C ASP A 42 3.69 -28.69 -17.69
N GLY A 43 3.04 -27.56 -17.41
CA GLY A 43 2.08 -27.39 -16.30
C GLY A 43 2.44 -26.28 -15.32
N ASP A 44 3.69 -25.81 -15.35
CA ASP A 44 4.17 -24.66 -14.56
C ASP A 44 3.88 -23.32 -15.27
N ASP A 45 3.29 -23.33 -16.47
CA ASP A 45 3.14 -22.17 -17.35
C ASP A 45 2.38 -20.99 -16.73
N ALA A 46 1.33 -21.25 -15.96
CA ALA A 46 0.57 -20.21 -15.28
C ALA A 46 1.39 -19.61 -14.13
N ALA A 47 2.01 -20.45 -13.29
CA ALA A 47 2.84 -20.02 -12.17
C ALA A 47 4.12 -19.32 -12.64
N ALA A 48 4.67 -19.72 -13.78
CA ALA A 48 5.85 -19.16 -14.44
C ALA A 48 5.58 -17.77 -15.04
N LEU A 49 4.46 -17.63 -15.76
CA LEU A 49 4.01 -16.33 -16.29
C LEU A 49 3.72 -15.37 -15.14
N GLU A 50 3.08 -15.87 -14.09
CA GLU A 50 2.73 -15.13 -12.90
C GLU A 50 3.96 -14.74 -12.07
N ALA A 51 4.95 -15.62 -11.94
CA ALA A 51 6.25 -15.34 -11.33
C ALA A 51 7.06 -14.34 -12.15
N SER A 52 6.98 -14.38 -13.49
CA SER A 52 7.63 -13.41 -14.39
C SER A 52 6.94 -12.05 -14.37
N LEU A 53 5.61 -12.02 -14.27
CA LEU A 53 4.83 -10.80 -14.02
C LEU A 53 5.20 -10.22 -12.66
N ILE A 54 5.24 -11.06 -11.61
CA ILE A 54 5.71 -10.69 -10.28
C ILE A 54 7.14 -10.15 -10.33
N GLU A 55 8.08 -10.83 -10.99
CA GLU A 55 9.48 -10.38 -11.10
C GLU A 55 9.55 -9.01 -11.79
N ASN A 56 8.78 -8.80 -12.85
CA ASN A 56 8.72 -7.51 -13.55
C ASN A 56 8.05 -6.42 -12.71
N ILE A 57 7.00 -6.76 -11.96
CA ILE A 57 6.29 -5.85 -11.05
C ILE A 57 7.14 -5.53 -9.81
N ALA A 58 7.91 -6.49 -9.31
CA ALA A 58 8.77 -6.41 -8.13
C ALA A 58 10.18 -5.91 -8.44
N ARG A 59 10.49 -5.58 -9.69
CA ARG A 59 11.78 -5.05 -10.13
C ARG A 59 11.97 -3.61 -9.58
N LEU A 60 12.34 -3.53 -8.29
CA LEU A 60 12.81 -2.35 -7.55
C LEU A 60 14.02 -1.71 -8.26
N ASP A 61 14.21 -0.40 -8.39
CA ASP A 61 13.68 0.77 -7.66
C ASP A 61 12.46 1.42 -8.31
N PRO A 62 11.36 1.55 -7.57
CA PRO A 62 10.58 2.75 -7.75
C PRO A 62 10.43 3.47 -6.40
N ASP A 63 10.26 4.78 -6.46
CA ASP A 63 9.97 5.61 -5.29
C ASP A 63 8.83 5.01 -4.44
N GLU A 64 8.79 5.36 -3.16
CA GLU A 64 7.87 4.75 -2.18
C GLU A 64 6.41 4.69 -2.68
N VAL A 65 5.95 5.73 -3.38
CA VAL A 65 4.58 5.80 -3.94
C VAL A 65 4.32 4.73 -4.99
N SER A 66 5.30 4.46 -5.85
CA SER A 66 5.19 3.44 -6.88
C SER A 66 5.11 2.02 -6.30
N GLN A 67 5.71 1.78 -5.12
CA GLN A 67 5.50 0.52 -4.39
C GLN A 67 4.03 0.40 -3.93
N TRP A 68 3.44 1.48 -3.42
CA TRP A 68 2.04 1.51 -3.00
C TRP A 68 1.11 1.19 -4.18
N GLU A 69 1.33 1.85 -5.32
CA GLU A 69 0.56 1.64 -6.55
C GLU A 69 0.71 0.22 -7.08
N THR A 70 1.90 -0.35 -6.95
CA THR A 70 2.21 -1.73 -7.32
C THR A 70 1.40 -2.73 -6.50
N PHE A 71 1.36 -2.59 -5.17
CA PHE A 71 0.59 -3.49 -4.32
C PHE A 71 -0.91 -3.34 -4.58
N SER A 72 -1.42 -2.11 -4.77
CA SER A 72 -2.82 -1.88 -5.14
C SER A 72 -3.18 -2.56 -6.47
N ARG A 73 -2.26 -2.59 -7.45
CA ARG A 73 -2.47 -3.32 -8.72
C ARG A 73 -2.50 -4.84 -8.50
N LEU A 74 -1.56 -5.39 -7.72
CA LEU A 74 -1.52 -6.83 -7.43
C LEU A 74 -2.80 -7.32 -6.75
N ILE A 75 -3.36 -6.54 -5.80
CA ILE A 75 -4.66 -6.86 -5.19
C ILE A 75 -5.78 -6.87 -6.24
N LYS A 76 -5.82 -5.90 -7.15
CA LYS A 76 -6.83 -5.85 -8.23
C LYS A 76 -6.69 -7.00 -9.23
N GLU A 77 -5.48 -7.52 -9.40
CA GLU A 77 -5.20 -8.71 -10.21
C GLU A 77 -5.53 -10.02 -9.47
N GLY A 78 -6.02 -9.94 -8.23
CA GLY A 78 -6.54 -11.09 -7.47
C GLY A 78 -5.57 -11.65 -6.44
N ARG A 79 -4.41 -11.03 -6.22
CA ARG A 79 -3.47 -11.47 -5.18
C ARG A 79 -3.99 -11.16 -3.78
N SER A 80 -3.68 -12.05 -2.86
CA SER A 80 -3.89 -11.84 -1.43
C SER A 80 -2.73 -11.07 -0.81
N ILE A 81 -3.00 -10.46 0.35
CA ILE A 81 -2.00 -9.78 1.16
C ILE A 81 -0.87 -10.74 1.57
N ALA A 82 -1.21 -11.99 1.89
CA ALA A 82 -0.25 -13.02 2.27
C ALA A 82 0.69 -13.41 1.12
N GLU A 83 0.17 -13.55 -0.11
CA GLU A 83 0.99 -13.83 -1.29
C GLU A 83 1.94 -12.67 -1.61
N ILE A 84 1.47 -11.42 -1.50
CA ILE A 84 2.30 -10.23 -1.69
C ILE A 84 3.39 -10.19 -0.60
N ALA A 85 3.02 -10.39 0.67
CA ALA A 85 3.97 -10.42 1.78
C ALA A 85 5.08 -11.45 1.57
N ALA A 86 4.72 -12.69 1.22
CA ALA A 86 5.66 -13.77 0.93
C ALA A 86 6.56 -13.44 -0.28
N THR A 87 5.98 -12.90 -1.35
CA THR A 87 6.68 -12.55 -2.58
C THR A 87 7.75 -11.48 -2.36
N PHE A 88 7.43 -10.46 -1.56
CA PHE A 88 8.31 -9.30 -1.34
C PHE A 88 9.16 -9.42 -0.06
N GLY A 89 9.03 -10.51 0.69
CA GLY A 89 9.79 -10.73 1.94
C GLY A 89 9.46 -9.72 3.04
N ILE A 90 8.22 -9.24 3.10
CA ILE A 90 7.73 -8.26 4.07
C ILE A 90 6.56 -8.83 4.87
N THR A 91 6.20 -8.18 5.97
CA THR A 91 5.04 -8.58 6.79
C THR A 91 3.71 -8.20 6.12
N GLU A 92 2.64 -8.94 6.40
CA GLU A 92 1.28 -8.55 5.96
C GLU A 92 0.88 -7.16 6.46
N LEU A 93 1.36 -6.75 7.64
CA LEU A 93 1.11 -5.41 8.16
C LEU A 93 1.77 -4.34 7.27
N GLN A 94 2.99 -4.56 6.80
CA GLN A 94 3.65 -3.66 5.85
C GLN A 94 2.89 -3.59 4.52
N VAL A 95 2.36 -4.72 4.03
CA VAL A 95 1.49 -4.73 2.84
C VAL A 95 0.22 -3.92 3.09
N LYS A 96 -0.48 -4.13 4.22
CA LYS A 96 -1.69 -3.37 4.58
C LYS A 96 -1.43 -1.87 4.66
N ARG A 97 -0.31 -1.45 5.26
CA ARG A 97 0.11 -0.04 5.34
C ARG A 97 0.37 0.56 3.95
N SER A 98 1.11 -0.16 3.11
CA SER A 98 1.37 0.25 1.73
C SER A 98 0.09 0.37 0.92
N LEU A 99 -0.84 -0.58 1.06
CA LEU A 99 -2.17 -0.49 0.43
C LEU A 99 -2.98 0.70 0.92
N ALA A 100 -2.96 1.01 2.21
CA ALA A 100 -3.67 2.17 2.76
C ALA A 100 -3.18 3.50 2.16
N LEU A 101 -1.86 3.62 1.96
CA LEU A 101 -1.25 4.77 1.28
C LEU A 101 -1.53 4.75 -0.23
N GLY A 102 -1.51 3.56 -0.83
CA GLY A 102 -1.85 3.33 -2.24
C GLY A 102 -3.30 3.66 -2.55
N GLU A 103 -4.20 3.53 -1.60
CA GLU A 103 -5.59 3.91 -1.78
C GLU A 103 -5.83 5.42 -1.66
N LEU A 104 -4.89 6.25 -1.18
CA LEU A 104 -5.07 7.71 -1.14
C LEU A 104 -5.43 8.30 -2.51
N LEU A 105 -6.16 9.42 -2.53
CA LEU A 105 -6.47 10.11 -3.80
C LEU A 105 -5.17 10.42 -4.57
N PRO A 106 -5.13 10.26 -5.91
CA PRO A 106 -3.90 10.41 -6.69
C PRO A 106 -3.15 11.72 -6.40
N LYS A 107 -3.85 12.86 -6.28
CA LYS A 107 -3.23 14.15 -5.96
C LYS A 107 -2.51 14.18 -4.61
N ILE A 108 -2.97 13.44 -3.61
CA ILE A 108 -2.28 13.31 -2.31
C ILE A 108 -0.99 12.51 -2.49
N ARG A 109 -1.03 11.43 -3.26
CA ARG A 109 0.16 10.62 -3.56
C ARG A 109 1.18 11.42 -4.37
N GLU A 110 0.74 12.22 -5.33
CA GLU A 110 1.63 13.13 -6.08
C GLU A 110 2.25 14.21 -5.18
N ALA A 111 1.46 14.82 -4.29
CA ALA A 111 1.99 15.80 -3.34
C ALA A 111 3.06 15.18 -2.41
N TYR A 112 2.88 13.93 -2.00
CA TYR A 112 3.89 13.20 -1.24
C TYR A 112 5.12 12.88 -2.09
N ARG A 113 4.93 12.38 -3.31
CA ARG A 113 6.02 12.10 -4.27
C ARG A 113 6.87 13.34 -4.56
N GLY A 114 6.24 14.51 -4.65
CA GLY A 114 6.89 15.80 -4.83
C GLY A 114 7.48 16.40 -3.56
N GLU A 115 7.48 15.68 -2.43
CA GLU A 115 7.93 16.14 -1.11
C GLU A 115 7.18 17.39 -0.59
N GLU A 116 6.00 17.68 -1.13
CA GLU A 116 5.19 18.83 -0.73
C GLU A 116 4.44 18.57 0.59
N ILE A 117 4.25 17.30 0.94
CA ILE A 117 3.77 16.83 2.25
C ILE A 117 4.68 15.74 2.81
N ASP A 118 4.74 15.64 4.14
CA ASP A 118 5.53 14.63 4.83
C ASP A 118 4.79 13.29 4.99
N ALA A 119 5.52 12.28 5.44
CA ALA A 119 4.99 10.94 5.64
C ALA A 119 3.94 10.90 6.74
N GLU A 120 4.05 11.75 7.78
CA GLU A 120 3.05 11.81 8.85
C GLU A 120 1.69 12.29 8.30
N THR A 121 1.70 13.34 7.47
CA THR A 121 0.48 13.85 6.82
C THR A 121 -0.15 12.79 5.91
N ALA A 122 0.66 12.11 5.09
CA ALA A 122 0.16 11.05 4.23
C ALA A 122 -0.48 9.89 5.04
N ARG A 123 0.16 9.47 6.15
CA ARG A 123 -0.37 8.44 7.06
C ARG A 123 -1.68 8.86 7.72
N TYR A 124 -1.81 10.10 8.18
CA TYR A 124 -3.07 10.55 8.75
C TYR A 124 -4.18 10.65 7.70
N LEU A 125 -3.87 11.00 6.46
CA LEU A 125 -4.85 10.97 5.37
C LEU A 125 -5.36 9.56 5.05
N THR A 126 -4.67 8.48 5.47
CA THR A 126 -5.20 7.11 5.32
C THR A 126 -6.37 6.83 6.28
N MET A 127 -6.49 7.60 7.37
CA MET A 127 -7.65 7.55 8.28
C MET A 127 -8.84 8.39 7.77
N ALA A 128 -8.60 9.27 6.80
CA ALA A 128 -9.63 10.16 6.26
C ALA A 128 -10.54 9.42 5.27
N SER A 129 -11.84 9.68 5.36
CA SER A 129 -12.80 9.26 4.32
C SER A 129 -12.48 9.91 2.97
N LYS A 130 -13.01 9.37 1.87
CA LYS A 130 -12.83 9.98 0.54
C LYS A 130 -13.39 11.39 0.42
N ALA A 131 -14.44 11.72 1.18
CA ALA A 131 -14.96 13.07 1.26
C ALA A 131 -13.95 14.00 1.96
N GLN A 132 -13.47 13.61 3.14
CA GLN A 132 -12.44 14.37 3.87
C GLN A 132 -11.14 14.54 3.09
N GLN A 133 -10.70 13.53 2.33
CA GLN A 133 -9.52 13.67 1.44
C GLN A 133 -9.76 14.72 0.34
N LYS A 134 -10.98 14.83 -0.19
CA LYS A 134 -11.33 15.88 -1.18
C LYS A 134 -11.38 17.27 -0.52
N ASP A 135 -11.96 17.36 0.67
CA ASP A 135 -12.03 18.63 1.42
C ASP A 135 -10.62 19.11 1.78
N TRP A 136 -9.75 18.20 2.24
CA TRP A 136 -8.35 18.50 2.49
C TRP A 136 -7.62 18.95 1.23
N LEU A 137 -7.84 18.29 0.08
CA LEU A 137 -7.28 18.72 -1.20
C LEU A 137 -7.79 20.09 -1.66
N ALA A 138 -9.04 20.45 -1.33
CA ALA A 138 -9.57 21.78 -1.62
C ALA A 138 -8.83 22.86 -0.80
N LEU A 139 -8.59 22.60 0.49
CA LEU A 139 -7.75 23.47 1.32
C LEU A 139 -6.31 23.54 0.80
N TYR A 140 -5.77 22.42 0.34
CA TYR A 140 -4.40 22.31 -0.16
C TYR A 140 -4.17 23.10 -1.45
N ALA A 141 -5.18 23.14 -2.32
CA ALA A 141 -5.11 23.82 -3.61
C ALA A 141 -5.40 25.33 -3.52
N ASP A 142 -5.93 25.82 -2.40
CA ASP A 142 -6.28 27.23 -2.21
C ASP A 142 -5.12 27.97 -1.51
N PRO A 143 -4.44 28.91 -2.19
CA PRO A 143 -3.31 29.64 -1.61
C PRO A 143 -3.69 30.55 -0.44
N GLU A 144 -4.98 30.90 -0.29
CA GLU A 144 -5.49 31.73 0.81
C GLU A 144 -5.89 30.90 2.04
N GLN A 145 -5.87 29.56 1.93
CA GLN A 145 -6.22 28.65 3.00
C GLN A 145 -5.03 27.82 3.44
N TYR A 146 -5.13 27.26 4.65
CA TYR A 146 -4.13 26.35 5.19
C TYR A 146 -4.71 24.94 5.29
N ALA A 147 -4.15 24.02 4.51
CA ALA A 147 -4.42 22.60 4.69
C ALA A 147 -3.73 22.09 5.96
N PRO A 148 -4.47 21.52 6.93
CA PRO A 148 -3.88 21.04 8.17
C PRO A 148 -2.93 19.87 7.90
N ARG A 149 -1.81 19.80 8.62
CA ARG A 149 -0.77 18.77 8.49
C ARG A 149 -0.41 18.19 9.86
N GLY A 150 0.28 17.04 9.87
CA GLY A 150 0.72 16.38 11.11
C GLY A 150 -0.39 16.30 12.17
N TYR A 151 -0.08 16.66 13.42
CA TYR A 151 -1.05 16.62 14.52
C TYR A 151 -2.34 17.44 14.28
N GLN A 152 -2.26 18.60 13.61
CA GLN A 152 -3.43 19.43 13.33
C GLN A 152 -4.39 18.75 12.35
N LEU A 153 -3.86 17.97 11.40
CA LEU A 153 -4.68 17.16 10.50
C LEU A 153 -5.48 16.14 11.30
N LYS A 154 -4.85 15.47 12.26
CA LYS A 154 -5.54 14.52 13.13
C LYS A 154 -6.70 15.17 13.88
N GLN A 155 -6.50 16.36 14.46
CA GLN A 155 -7.58 17.11 15.10
C GLN A 155 -8.71 17.46 14.13
N TRP A 156 -8.35 17.95 12.94
CA TRP A 156 -9.32 18.30 11.90
C TRP A 156 -10.17 17.10 11.44
N LEU A 157 -9.56 15.91 11.30
CA LEU A 157 -10.25 14.68 10.90
C LEU A 157 -11.30 14.22 11.91
N PHE A 158 -11.07 14.44 13.20
CA PHE A 158 -11.93 13.98 14.30
C PHE A 158 -12.78 15.10 14.92
N GLY A 159 -12.94 16.23 14.23
CA GLY A 159 -13.79 17.34 14.69
C GLY A 159 -13.28 18.06 15.95
N GLY A 160 -11.97 18.00 16.21
CA GLY A 160 -11.31 18.71 17.31
C GLY A 160 -10.35 17.83 18.11
N GLN A 161 -10.86 16.80 18.79
CA GLN A 161 -10.02 15.88 19.57
C GLN A 161 -10.10 14.46 19.04
N SER A 162 -8.95 13.83 18.83
CA SER A 162 -8.87 12.40 18.55
C SER A 162 -9.04 11.61 19.86
N ILE A 163 -10.21 11.00 20.06
CA ILE A 163 -10.55 10.28 21.28
C ILE A 163 -10.24 8.80 21.10
N SER A 164 -9.29 8.26 21.88
CA SER A 164 -8.91 6.85 21.84
C SER A 164 -10.04 5.95 22.35
N ILE A 165 -10.24 4.79 21.73
CA ILE A 165 -11.19 3.78 22.23
C ILE A 165 -10.87 3.31 23.65
N LYS A 166 -9.63 3.44 24.10
CA LYS A 166 -9.16 3.00 25.43
C LYS A 166 -9.79 3.81 26.58
N VAL A 167 -10.35 5.00 26.30
CA VAL A 167 -10.98 5.85 27.33
C VAL A 167 -12.49 5.64 27.47
N ALA A 168 -13.08 4.75 26.67
CA ALA A 168 -14.51 4.49 26.69
C ALA A 168 -14.95 3.85 28.01
N LEU A 169 -16.04 4.35 28.59
CA LEU A 169 -16.68 3.77 29.77
C LEU A 169 -17.85 2.84 29.43
N PHE A 170 -18.10 2.65 28.14
CA PHE A 170 -19.11 1.79 27.53
C PHE A 170 -18.44 0.69 26.68
N ALA A 171 -19.16 -0.38 26.38
CA ALA A 171 -18.67 -1.43 25.48
C ALA A 171 -18.55 -0.88 24.05
N ILE A 172 -17.43 -1.13 23.38
CA ILE A 172 -17.16 -0.55 22.04
C ILE A 172 -18.21 -1.02 21.02
N GLU A 173 -18.76 -2.21 21.22
CA GLU A 173 -19.81 -2.82 20.41
C GLU A 173 -21.13 -2.03 20.46
N ASP A 174 -21.35 -1.25 21.52
CA ASP A 174 -22.53 -0.39 21.69
C ASP A 174 -22.35 0.99 21.06
N TYR A 175 -21.18 1.27 20.47
CA TYR A 175 -20.91 2.52 19.77
C TYR A 175 -21.61 2.52 18.41
N PRO A 176 -22.56 3.44 18.15
CA PRO A 176 -23.30 3.45 16.89
C PRO A 176 -22.53 4.08 15.73
N GLY A 177 -21.40 4.75 16.04
CA GLY A 177 -20.55 5.39 15.05
C GLY A 177 -19.42 4.48 14.55
N MET A 178 -18.57 5.05 13.72
CA MET A 178 -17.40 4.34 13.19
C MET A 178 -16.18 4.50 14.12
N VAL A 179 -15.41 3.43 14.27
CA VAL A 179 -14.07 3.47 14.83
C VAL A 179 -13.06 3.45 13.70
N VAL A 180 -12.09 4.36 13.75
CA VAL A 180 -11.02 4.48 12.76
C VAL A 180 -9.72 3.97 13.37
N SER A 181 -9.14 2.94 12.77
CA SER A 181 -7.87 2.38 13.21
C SER A 181 -6.69 3.07 12.54
N ASP A 182 -5.70 3.47 13.34
CA ASP A 182 -4.42 3.94 12.83
C ASP A 182 -3.54 2.74 12.48
N LEU A 183 -3.38 2.45 11.19
CA LEU A 183 -2.55 1.35 10.72
C LEU A 183 -1.05 1.56 11.00
N PHE A 184 -0.63 2.80 11.28
CA PHE A 184 0.77 3.18 11.54
C PHE A 184 1.08 3.34 13.04
N GLY A 185 0.05 3.36 13.88
CA GLY A 185 0.13 3.37 15.34
C GLY A 185 -0.48 2.12 15.99
N GLU A 186 -0.70 2.19 17.30
CA GLU A 186 -1.36 1.15 18.10
C GLU A 186 -2.77 1.55 18.57
N ASP A 187 -3.24 2.70 18.12
CA ASP A 187 -4.47 3.30 18.60
C ASP A 187 -5.60 3.20 17.56
N SER A 188 -6.82 3.18 18.06
CA SER A 188 -8.03 3.40 17.29
C SER A 188 -8.81 4.53 17.93
N TYR A 189 -9.51 5.29 17.10
CA TYR A 189 -10.18 6.52 17.49
C TYR A 189 -11.65 6.47 17.12
N PHE A 190 -12.50 7.10 17.94
CA PHE A 190 -13.89 7.35 17.56
C PHE A 190 -13.94 8.39 16.44
N ALA A 191 -14.66 8.10 15.36
CA ALA A 191 -14.78 9.01 14.21
C ALA A 191 -15.55 10.30 14.55
N ASP A 192 -16.38 10.26 15.59
CA ASP A 192 -17.30 11.34 15.96
C ASP A 192 -17.22 11.59 17.48
N ALA A 193 -16.73 12.78 17.84
CA ALA A 193 -16.57 13.15 19.24
C ALA A 193 -17.90 13.35 19.96
N ASP A 194 -18.94 13.83 19.27
CA ASP A 194 -20.25 14.12 19.88
C ASP A 194 -20.98 12.81 20.21
N VAL A 195 -20.94 11.84 19.29
CA VAL A 195 -21.49 10.50 19.54
C VAL A 195 -20.74 9.80 20.68
N PHE A 196 -19.41 9.95 20.76
CA PHE A 196 -18.64 9.45 21.89
C PHE A 196 -19.12 10.06 23.21
N TRP A 197 -19.21 11.40 23.30
CA TRP A 197 -19.59 12.08 24.54
C TRP A 197 -21.02 11.76 24.97
N LEU A 198 -21.95 11.56 24.03
CA LEU A 198 -23.29 11.06 24.33
C LEU A 198 -23.23 9.71 25.06
N LYS A 199 -22.52 8.72 24.48
CA LYS A 199 -22.38 7.38 25.07
C LYS A 199 -21.60 7.38 26.38
N GLN A 200 -20.57 8.20 26.47
CA GLN A 200 -19.78 8.36 27.69
C GLN A 200 -20.65 8.89 28.84
N ASN A 201 -21.50 9.89 28.57
CA ASN A 201 -22.39 10.46 29.58
C ASN A 201 -23.51 9.49 30.00
N GLU A 202 -24.07 8.72 29.07
CA GLU A 202 -25.02 7.63 29.39
C GLU A 202 -24.39 6.62 30.36
N ALA A 203 -23.16 6.16 30.07
CA ALA A 203 -22.43 5.22 30.90
C ALA A 203 -22.09 5.79 32.29
N ILE A 204 -21.73 7.08 32.37
CA ILE A 204 -21.48 7.77 33.65
C ILE A 204 -22.77 7.85 34.47
N ALA A 205 -23.89 8.20 33.84
CA ALA A 205 -25.19 8.32 34.52
C ALA A 205 -25.67 6.97 35.07
N ALA A 206 -25.46 5.86 34.34
CA ALA A 206 -25.83 4.52 34.78
C ALA A 206 -25.00 3.98 35.96
N ARG A 207 -23.85 4.61 36.27
CA ARG A 207 -22.99 4.27 37.42
C ARG A 207 -23.28 5.09 38.67
N ARG A 208 -24.17 6.07 38.59
CA ARG A 208 -24.65 6.88 39.72
C ARG A 208 -25.91 6.26 40.32
#